data_AF-A0AAD1D3L2-F1
#
_entry.id   AF-A0AAD1D3L2-F1
#
_cell.length_a   1.000
_cell.length_b   1.000
_cell.length_c   1.000
_cell.angle_alpha   90.00
_cell.angle_beta   90.00
_cell.angle_gamma   90.00
#
_symmetry.space_group_name_H-M   'P 1'
#
loop_
_entity.id
_entity.type
_entity.pdbx_description
1 polymer ?
#
loop_
_entity_poly.entity_id
_entity_poly.type
_entity_poly.pdbx_seq_one_letter_code
_entity_poly.pdbx_strand_id
1 'polypeptide(L)'
;MIEAAYDDSAGVTAAFNLNLLARINRELDGNIPLDAFEHRAPWNDDLGRIEMHLAATRDVRFHAGGETFSLREGETIHTENSHKYTIEEARLLARAAGWRPVRYWTDARALFSFHLWRGDADAMEP
;
A
#
# COMPACT_ATOMS: atom_id res chain seq x y z
N MET A 1 -12.58 7.98 9.22
CA MET A 1 -12.36 7.07 8.09
C MET A 1 -10.87 7.04 7.80
N ILE A 2 -10.30 5.85 7.70
CA ILE A 2 -8.85 5.68 7.50
C ILE A 2 -8.39 6.05 6.08
N GLU A 3 -9.32 6.02 5.13
CA GLU A 3 -9.13 6.46 3.74
C GLU A 3 -8.63 7.90 3.65
N ALA A 4 -9.11 8.82 4.50
CA ALA A 4 -8.67 10.22 4.50
C ALA A 4 -7.19 10.41 4.89
N ALA A 5 -6.53 9.40 5.46
CA ALA A 5 -5.09 9.42 5.71
C ALA A 5 -4.27 9.06 4.45
N TYR A 6 -4.92 8.51 3.43
CA TYR A 6 -4.33 8.07 2.16
C TYR A 6 -4.92 8.81 0.94
N ASP A 7 -6.01 9.54 1.11
CA ASP A 7 -6.59 10.44 0.13
C ASP A 7 -6.77 11.82 0.78
N ASP A 8 -5.64 12.48 1.01
CA ASP A 8 -5.63 13.80 1.64
C ASP A 8 -6.14 14.88 0.70
N SER A 9 -6.91 15.83 1.25
CA SER A 9 -7.50 16.93 0.47
C SER A 9 -6.48 17.88 -0.16
N ALA A 10 -5.21 17.83 0.26
CA ALA A 10 -4.13 18.62 -0.32
C ALA A 10 -3.51 17.95 -1.56
N GLY A 11 -3.91 16.71 -1.88
CA GLY A 11 -3.47 15.96 -3.07
C GLY A 11 -2.03 15.45 -2.97
N VAL A 12 -1.42 15.44 -1.79
CA VAL A 12 -0.02 15.03 -1.62
C VAL A 12 0.14 13.54 -1.85
N THR A 13 -0.77 12.72 -1.33
CA THR A 13 -0.73 11.26 -1.48
C THR A 13 -1.04 10.85 -2.92
N ALA A 14 -1.95 11.57 -3.59
CA ALA A 14 -2.20 11.39 -5.01
C ALA A 14 -0.96 11.69 -5.86
N ALA A 15 -0.25 12.80 -5.57
CA ALA A 15 1.00 13.13 -6.25
C ALA A 15 2.10 12.11 -5.99
N PHE A 16 2.19 11.59 -4.75
CA PHE A 16 3.10 10.50 -4.41
C PHE A 16 2.80 9.24 -5.23
N ASN A 17 1.53 8.85 -5.36
CA ASN A 17 1.17 7.65 -6.12
C ASN A 17 1.43 7.82 -7.63
N LEU A 18 1.01 8.94 -8.21
CA LEU A 18 1.22 9.26 -9.63
C LEU A 18 2.69 9.36 -10.01
N ASN A 19 3.57 9.70 -9.05
CA ASN A 19 5.01 9.72 -9.28
C ASN A 19 5.55 8.33 -9.71
N LEU A 20 4.88 7.22 -9.38
CA LEU A 20 5.25 5.91 -9.90
C LEU A 20 5.22 5.87 -11.44
N LEU A 21 4.19 6.45 -12.06
CA LEU A 21 4.08 6.55 -13.52
C LEU A 21 5.17 7.45 -14.11
N ALA A 22 5.47 8.57 -13.44
CA ALA A 22 6.56 9.46 -13.84
C ALA A 22 7.92 8.75 -13.82
N ARG A 23 8.16 7.91 -12.79
CA ARG A 23 9.39 7.11 -12.69
C ARG A 23 9.46 6.05 -13.77
N ILE A 24 8.36 5.33 -14.04
CA ILE A 24 8.31 4.36 -15.14
C ILE A 24 8.66 5.02 -16.46
N ASN A 25 8.09 6.20 -16.74
CA ASN A 25 8.42 6.94 -17.97
C ASN A 25 9.92 7.25 -18.07
N ARG A 26 10.53 7.72 -16.97
CA ARG A 26 11.95 8.10 -16.96
C ARG A 26 12.90 6.91 -17.00
N GLU A 27 12.57 5.83 -16.29
CA GLU A 27 13.51 4.75 -15.99
C GLU A 27 13.33 3.54 -16.91
N LEU A 28 12.14 3.37 -17.50
CA LEU A 28 11.78 2.23 -18.34
C LEU A 28 11.36 2.65 -19.76
N ASP A 29 11.81 3.82 -20.23
CA ASP A 29 11.49 4.37 -21.56
C ASP A 29 9.98 4.39 -21.85
N GLY A 30 9.21 4.83 -20.86
CA GLY A 30 7.76 4.83 -20.91
C GLY A 30 7.15 6.16 -21.38
N ASN A 31 5.91 6.11 -21.85
CA ASN A 31 5.15 7.29 -22.30
C ASN A 31 3.75 7.37 -21.71
N ILE A 32 3.59 6.90 -20.47
CA ILE A 32 2.33 6.89 -19.73
C ILE A 32 1.80 8.34 -19.60
N PRO A 33 0.58 8.64 -20.06
CA PRO A 33 -0.04 9.95 -19.88
C PRO A 33 -0.58 10.07 -18.44
N LEU A 34 0.16 10.75 -17.56
CA LEU A 34 -0.21 10.87 -16.13
C LEU A 34 -1.58 11.52 -15.90
N ASP A 35 -2.00 12.43 -16.79
CA ASP A 35 -3.31 13.09 -16.76
C ASP A 35 -4.49 12.12 -17.00
N ALA A 36 -4.21 10.93 -17.52
CA ALA A 36 -5.20 9.89 -17.74
C ALA A 36 -5.42 9.00 -16.50
N PHE A 37 -4.78 9.30 -15.36
CA PHE A 37 -4.89 8.51 -14.14
C PHE A 37 -5.29 9.37 -12.94
N GLU A 38 -6.16 8.81 -12.10
CA GLU A 38 -6.52 9.35 -10.81
C GLU A 38 -6.12 8.40 -9.68
N HIS A 39 -5.76 8.96 -8.54
CA HIS A 39 -5.48 8.20 -7.33
C HIS A 39 -6.79 7.74 -6.67
N ARG A 40 -6.82 6.49 -6.22
CA ARG A 40 -7.89 5.95 -5.37
C ARG A 40 -7.29 5.17 -4.21
N ALA A 41 -7.84 5.32 -3.00
CA ALA A 41 -7.40 4.61 -1.81
C ALA A 41 -8.55 3.93 -1.05
N PRO A 42 -9.31 3.01 -1.69
CA PRO A 42 -10.42 2.33 -1.01
C PRO A 42 -9.96 1.50 0.19
N TRP A 43 -10.80 1.47 1.21
CA TRP A 43 -10.72 0.47 2.27
C TRP A 43 -11.29 -0.87 1.80
N ASN A 44 -10.52 -1.93 2.02
CA ASN A 44 -10.94 -3.31 1.82
C ASN A 44 -11.23 -3.95 3.19
N ASP A 45 -12.52 -4.03 3.54
CA ASP A 45 -13.01 -4.58 4.81
C ASP A 45 -12.61 -6.05 5.00
N ASP A 46 -12.74 -6.87 3.95
CA ASP A 46 -12.49 -8.31 4.01
C ASP A 46 -11.03 -8.64 4.35
N LEU A 47 -10.10 -7.78 3.92
CA LEU A 47 -8.67 -7.95 4.11
C LEU A 47 -8.06 -7.00 5.16
N GLY A 48 -8.87 -6.13 5.77
CA GLY A 48 -8.44 -5.18 6.78
C GLY A 48 -7.32 -4.24 6.31
N ARG A 49 -7.43 -3.68 5.10
CA ARG A 49 -6.35 -2.86 4.52
C ARG A 49 -6.86 -1.72 3.65
N ILE A 50 -6.04 -0.67 3.55
CA ILE A 50 -6.15 0.29 2.45
C ILE A 50 -5.42 -0.27 1.24
N GLU A 51 -6.03 -0.13 0.06
CA GLU A 51 -5.37 -0.43 -1.22
C GLU A 51 -5.19 0.87 -1.99
N MET A 52 -3.99 1.17 -2.47
CA MET A 52 -3.77 2.34 -3.33
C MET A 52 -3.78 1.92 -4.78
N HIS A 53 -4.56 2.62 -5.59
CA HIS A 53 -4.75 2.37 -7.00
C HIS A 53 -4.51 3.64 -7.82
N LEU A 54 -4.15 3.42 -9.09
CA LEU A 54 -4.20 4.42 -10.15
C LEU A 54 -5.26 3.97 -11.16
N ALA A 55 -6.38 4.67 -11.19
CA ALA A 55 -7.51 4.35 -12.05
C ALA A 55 -7.43 5.15 -13.34
N ALA A 56 -7.61 4.49 -14.48
CA ALA A 56 -7.67 5.16 -15.78
C ALA A 56 -8.97 5.97 -15.89
N THR A 57 -8.87 7.26 -16.20
CA THR A 57 -10.02 8.18 -16.39
C THR A 57 -10.56 8.16 -17.82
N ARG A 58 -9.87 7.44 -18.72
CA ARG A 58 -10.22 7.21 -20.12
C ARG A 58 -9.47 5.99 -20.64
N ASP A 59 -9.93 5.44 -21.75
CA ASP A 59 -9.16 4.43 -22.49
C ASP A 59 -7.76 4.96 -22.81
N VAL A 60 -6.76 4.19 -22.42
CA VAL A 60 -5.35 4.58 -22.49
C VAL A 60 -4.52 3.42 -23.02
N ARG A 61 -3.60 3.73 -23.93
CA ARG A 61 -2.56 2.83 -24.43
C ARG A 61 -1.22 3.52 -24.26
N PHE A 62 -0.27 2.84 -23.64
CA PHE A 62 1.07 3.37 -23.41
C PHE A 62 2.13 2.27 -23.57
N HIS A 63 3.37 2.70 -23.71
CA HIS A 63 4.57 1.87 -23.72
C HIS A 63 5.30 2.01 -22.40
N ALA A 64 5.88 0.91 -21.92
CA ALA A 64 6.85 0.90 -20.82
C ALA A 64 7.65 -0.40 -20.86
N GLY A 65 8.96 -0.32 -20.64
CA GLY A 65 9.83 -1.50 -20.51
C GLY A 65 9.88 -2.38 -21.75
N GLY A 66 9.71 -1.82 -22.95
CA GLY A 66 9.69 -2.60 -24.20
C GLY A 66 8.33 -3.22 -24.53
N GLU A 67 7.30 -3.04 -23.70
CA GLU A 67 5.96 -3.59 -23.90
C GLU A 67 4.89 -2.51 -24.06
N THR A 68 3.80 -2.87 -24.74
CA THR A 68 2.63 -1.98 -24.90
C THR A 68 1.48 -2.49 -24.05
N PHE A 69 0.95 -1.60 -23.22
CA PHE A 69 -0.18 -1.88 -22.34
C PHE A 69 -1.41 -1.11 -22.82
N SER A 70 -2.60 -1.61 -22.48
CA SER A 70 -3.85 -0.89 -22.69
C SER A 70 -4.75 -1.11 -21.49
N LEU A 71 -5.33 -0.02 -20.98
CA LEU A 71 -6.37 -0.04 -19.98
C LEU A 71 -7.61 0.67 -20.52
N ARG A 72 -8.78 0.15 -20.18
CA ARG A 72 -10.06 0.82 -20.40
C ARG A 72 -10.33 1.82 -19.28
N GLU A 73 -11.21 2.78 -19.54
CA GLU A 73 -11.75 3.66 -18.50
C GLU A 73 -12.24 2.84 -17.29
N GLY A 74 -11.83 3.27 -16.09
CA GLY A 74 -12.17 2.63 -14.83
C GLY A 74 -11.29 1.44 -14.43
N GLU A 75 -10.50 0.85 -15.34
CA GLU A 75 -9.52 -0.16 -14.95
C GLU A 75 -8.40 0.47 -14.11
N THR A 76 -7.85 -0.31 -13.18
CA THR A 76 -6.92 0.22 -12.18
C THR A 76 -5.61 -0.56 -12.14
N ILE A 77 -4.53 0.15 -11.82
CA ILE A 77 -3.24 -0.42 -11.46
C ILE A 77 -3.14 -0.39 -9.94
N HIS A 78 -3.04 -1.55 -9.29
CA HIS A 78 -2.79 -1.65 -7.86
C HIS A 78 -1.32 -1.30 -7.58
N THR A 79 -1.10 -0.34 -6.69
CA THR A 79 0.22 0.22 -6.36
C THR A 79 0.69 -0.13 -4.95
N GLU A 80 -0.20 -0.23 -3.96
CA GLU A 80 0.20 -0.49 -2.57
C GLU A 80 -0.90 -1.17 -1.74
N ASN A 81 -0.50 -1.94 -0.73
CA ASN A 81 -1.36 -2.45 0.34
C ASN A 81 -0.87 -1.91 1.68
N SER A 82 -1.76 -1.29 2.46
CA SER A 82 -1.49 -0.89 3.84
C SER A 82 -2.42 -1.62 4.80
N HIS A 83 -1.99 -2.80 5.23
CA HIS A 83 -2.71 -3.61 6.21
C HIS A 83 -2.76 -2.94 7.58
N LYS A 84 -3.89 -3.11 8.26
CA LYS A 84 -4.11 -2.64 9.62
C LYS A 84 -4.31 -3.85 10.53
N TYR A 85 -3.75 -3.75 11.72
CA TYR A 85 -3.71 -4.86 12.66
C TYR A 85 -4.20 -4.40 14.02
N THR A 86 -5.05 -5.24 14.61
CA THR A 86 -5.30 -5.23 16.05
C THR A 86 -4.05 -5.72 16.80
N ILE A 87 -4.02 -5.45 18.11
CA ILE A 87 -2.94 -5.94 18.98
C ILE A 87 -2.91 -7.47 18.99
N GLU A 88 -4.09 -8.09 18.95
CA GLU A 88 -4.30 -9.53 18.95
C GLU A 88 -3.76 -10.19 17.68
N GLU A 89 -4.08 -9.62 16.51
CA GLU A 89 -3.54 -10.07 15.21
C GLU A 89 -2.03 -9.93 15.15
N ALA A 90 -1.47 -8.79 15.58
CA ALA A 90 -0.03 -8.57 15.62
C ALA A 90 0.68 -9.62 16.50
N ARG A 91 0.10 -9.95 17.66
CA ARG A 91 0.63 -11.00 18.56
C ARG A 91 0.50 -12.40 17.99
N LEU A 92 -0.57 -12.68 17.25
CA LEU A 92 -0.76 -13.95 16.57
C LEU A 92 0.30 -14.14 15.47
N LEU A 93 0.50 -13.11 14.63
CA LEU A 93 1.54 -13.10 13.58
C LEU A 93 2.93 -13.28 14.17
N ALA A 94 3.24 -12.57 15.26
CA ALA A 94 4.52 -12.74 15.96
C ALA A 94 4.75 -14.20 16.38
N ARG A 95 3.77 -14.81 17.05
CA ARG A 95 3.86 -16.22 17.48
C ARG A 95 3.96 -17.19 16.31
N ALA A 96 3.19 -16.97 15.25
CA ALA A 96 3.25 -17.79 14.04
C ALA A 96 4.62 -17.72 13.35
N ALA A 97 5.30 -16.57 13.46
CA ALA A 97 6.66 -16.37 12.98
C ALA A 97 7.75 -16.80 13.98
N GLY A 98 7.41 -17.52 15.06
CA GLY A 98 8.38 -18.00 16.06
C GLY A 98 8.82 -16.98 17.11
N TRP A 99 8.19 -15.81 17.15
CA TRP A 99 8.51 -14.76 18.12
C TRP A 99 7.57 -14.80 19.32
N ARG A 100 8.12 -14.50 20.51
CA ARG A 100 7.33 -14.35 21.73
C ARG A 100 6.99 -12.88 22.00
N PRO A 101 5.71 -12.48 22.00
CA PRO A 101 5.33 -11.12 22.38
C PRO A 101 5.64 -10.83 23.85
N VAL A 102 6.32 -9.72 24.12
CA VAL A 102 6.71 -9.32 25.49
C VAL A 102 5.88 -8.14 25.97
N ARG A 103 5.83 -7.06 25.19
CA ARG A 103 5.14 -5.83 25.56
C ARG A 103 4.71 -5.07 24.32
N TYR A 104 3.69 -4.24 24.46
CA TYR A 104 3.33 -3.23 23.47
C TYR A 104 3.05 -1.89 24.15
N TRP A 105 3.08 -0.83 23.36
CA TRP A 105 2.70 0.52 23.75
C TRP A 105 1.83 1.10 22.66
N THR A 106 0.89 1.95 23.03
CA THR A 106 0.05 2.69 22.09
C THR A 106 0.19 4.18 22.31
N ASP A 107 -0.18 4.98 21.30
CA ASP A 107 -0.46 6.39 21.54
C ASP A 107 -1.71 6.56 22.45
N ALA A 108 -1.95 7.79 22.91
CA ALA A 108 -3.04 8.09 23.84
C ALA A 108 -4.45 7.77 23.28
N ARG A 109 -4.60 7.69 21.95
CA ARG A 109 -5.86 7.35 21.29
C ARG A 109 -5.89 5.91 20.75
N ALA A 110 -4.85 5.12 21.00
CA ALA A 110 -4.73 3.75 20.54
C ALA A 110 -4.93 3.55 19.02
N LEU A 111 -4.44 4.50 18.21
CA LEU A 111 -4.48 4.44 16.75
C LEU A 111 -3.22 3.79 16.17
N PHE A 112 -2.13 3.76 16.92
CA PHE A 112 -0.88 3.11 16.54
C PHE A 112 -0.29 2.34 17.73
N SER A 113 0.44 1.27 17.44
CA SER A 113 1.11 0.48 18.47
C SER A 113 2.55 0.12 18.08
N PHE A 114 3.44 0.17 19.07
CA PHE A 114 4.79 -0.37 18.99
C PHE A 114 4.88 -1.65 19.80
N HIS A 115 5.54 -2.66 19.26
CA HIS A 115 5.64 -3.98 19.88
C HIS A 115 7.09 -4.37 20.12
N LEU A 116 7.34 -4.96 21.29
CA LEU A 116 8.59 -5.63 21.64
C LEU A 116 8.35 -7.13 21.68
N TRP A 117 9.06 -7.85 20.82
CA TRP A 117 9.06 -9.32 20.79
C TRP A 117 10.45 -9.86 21.10
N ARG A 118 10.52 -11.09 21.58
CA ARG A 118 11.76 -11.80 21.86
C ARG A 118 11.83 -13.04 20.98
N GLY A 119 12.95 -13.25 20.30
CA GLY A 119 13.26 -14.51 19.66
C GLY A 119 13.80 -15.48 20.70
N ASP A 120 13.35 -16.73 20.65
CA ASP A 120 14.00 -17.79 21.42
C ASP A 120 15.22 -18.26 20.63
N ALA A 121 16.39 -18.27 21.27
CA ALA A 121 17.69 -18.53 20.62
C ALA A 121 17.75 -19.92 19.95
N ASP A 122 16.90 -20.85 20.37
CA ASP A 122 16.85 -22.23 19.88
C ASP A 122 15.80 -22.47 18.77
N ALA A 123 14.98 -21.47 18.43
CA ALA A 123 13.92 -21.57 17.40
C ALA A 123 14.30 -20.90 16.07
N MET A 124 15.51 -20.35 15.99
CA MET A 124 16.07 -19.65 14.83
C MET A 124 17.25 -20.43 14.22
N GLU A 125 17.06 -21.73 13.96
CA GLU A 125 17.86 -22.40 12.92
C GLU A 125 17.04 -22.48 11.63
N PRO A 126 17.64 -22.15 10.46
CA PRO A 126 16.95 -22.10 9.18
C PRO A 126 16.54 -23.47 8.62
#